data_AF-A0A9P3H5M7-F1
#
_entry.id   AF-A0A9P3H5M7-F1
#
_cell.length_a   1.000
_cell.length_b   1.000
_cell.length_c   1.000
_cell.angle_alpha   90.00
_cell.angle_beta   90.00
_cell.angle_gamma   90.00
#
_symmetry.space_group_name_H-M   'P 1'
#
loop_
_entity.id
_entity.type
_entity.pdbx_description
1 polymer ?
#
loop_
_entity_poly.entity_id
_entity_poly.type
_entity_poly.pdbx_seq_one_letter_code
_entity_poly.pdbx_strand_id
1 'polypeptide(L)'
;MPRGACTYGYCALGLLPPAEPKTKNQKNHVAGYHVDNPIKFMCGYTDRQVTFSRIPTKHMDFVCYCGLTFTLNSSIHRHYHYCAVARDAALNAIAHPPPPGAGGAGDGNGVIVAPAPPSTALVVAERSVGSILEEKLIEQHQAFLETFTGQSAKLVESMTQSQLSFLNTFTASYAEQAVAHQRSIAEHNRLALEEQRTALEEQRAAIEMQRAAVEEQRVFYNRHQNNQAEIMAEQKLTRDEVRNLMSLKRDRSFTLEVSERALKGLQSDPSYMVSPCQDDEDM
;
A
#
# COMPACT_ATOMS: atom_id res chain seq x y z
N MET A 1 -9.17 -17.96 -20.39
CA MET A 1 -8.94 -16.57 -19.91
C MET A 1 -10.19 -15.74 -20.20
N PRO A 2 -10.67 -14.91 -19.26
CA PRO A 2 -11.82 -14.04 -19.52
C PRO A 2 -11.48 -13.05 -20.66
N ARG A 3 -12.44 -12.81 -21.56
CA ARG A 3 -12.30 -11.84 -22.65
C ARG A 3 -12.08 -10.45 -22.05
N GLY A 4 -10.94 -9.81 -22.34
CA GLY A 4 -10.57 -8.49 -21.84
C GLY A 4 -9.39 -8.44 -20.86
N ALA A 5 -8.81 -9.58 -20.47
CA ALA A 5 -7.60 -9.59 -19.65
C ALA A 5 -6.38 -9.14 -20.47
N CYS A 6 -5.58 -8.24 -19.90
CA CYS A 6 -4.29 -7.82 -20.46
C CYS A 6 -3.35 -9.04 -20.54
N THR A 7 -2.80 -9.35 -21.72
CA THR A 7 -1.92 -10.51 -21.93
C THR A 7 -0.50 -10.32 -21.41
N TYR A 8 -0.19 -9.17 -20.81
CA TYR A 8 1.10 -8.92 -20.16
C TYR A 8 1.20 -9.70 -18.85
N GLY A 9 2.23 -10.55 -18.72
CA GLY A 9 2.37 -11.52 -17.63
C GLY A 9 2.17 -10.95 -16.23
N TYR A 10 2.69 -9.75 -15.92
CA TYR A 10 2.52 -9.13 -14.59
C TYR A 10 1.11 -8.61 -14.33
N CYS A 11 0.42 -8.12 -15.36
CA CYS A 11 -0.96 -7.64 -15.24
C CYS A 11 -1.95 -8.83 -15.17
N ALA A 12 -1.66 -9.91 -15.90
CA ALA A 12 -2.44 -11.15 -15.83
C ALA A 12 -2.31 -11.88 -14.48
N LEU A 13 -1.19 -11.67 -13.77
CA LEU A 13 -0.93 -12.23 -12.44
C LEU A 13 -1.49 -11.38 -11.29
N GLY A 14 -2.15 -10.25 -11.56
CA GLY A 14 -2.73 -9.38 -10.52
C GLY A 14 -1.71 -8.67 -9.64
N LEU A 15 -0.43 -8.63 -10.06
CA LEU A 15 0.67 -8.00 -9.30
C LEU A 15 0.74 -6.49 -9.47
N LEU A 16 -0.08 -5.93 -10.36
CA LEU A 16 -0.29 -4.50 -10.50
C LEU A 16 -1.71 -4.19 -10.02
N PRO A 17 -1.91 -3.12 -9.22
CA PRO A 17 -3.22 -2.76 -8.73
C PRO A 17 -4.18 -2.59 -9.92
N PRO A 18 -5.42 -3.13 -9.83
CA PRO A 18 -6.38 -2.99 -10.90
C PRO A 18 -6.58 -1.49 -11.16
N ALA A 19 -6.24 -1.05 -12.37
CA ALA A 19 -6.62 0.30 -12.80
C ALA A 19 -8.12 0.42 -12.60
N GLU A 20 -8.57 1.53 -12.02
CA GLU A 20 -9.99 1.82 -11.88
C GLU A 20 -10.73 1.52 -13.20
N PRO A 21 -11.95 0.97 -13.15
CA PRO A 21 -12.64 0.41 -14.30
C PRO A 21 -13.15 1.50 -15.24
N LYS A 22 -12.27 2.25 -15.90
CA LYS A 22 -12.64 3.34 -16.83
C LYS A 22 -11.74 3.48 -18.04
N THR A 23 -11.06 2.42 -18.49
CA THR A 23 -10.65 2.37 -19.90
C THR A 23 -11.22 1.13 -20.58
N LYS A 24 -12.35 1.31 -21.27
CA LYS A 24 -12.90 0.29 -22.20
C LYS A 24 -11.96 -0.04 -23.37
N ASN A 25 -10.78 0.57 -23.44
CA ASN A 25 -9.86 0.44 -24.55
C ASN A 25 -8.51 -0.13 -24.07
N GLN A 26 -8.29 -1.42 -24.34
CA GLN A 26 -7.06 -2.15 -24.04
C GLN A 26 -5.82 -1.43 -24.58
N LYS A 27 -5.92 -0.68 -25.69
CA LYS A 27 -4.82 0.14 -26.21
C LYS A 27 -4.37 1.23 -25.25
N ASN A 28 -5.30 1.91 -24.58
CA ASN A 28 -4.97 3.00 -23.65
C ASN A 28 -4.38 2.46 -22.34
N HIS A 29 -4.86 1.30 -21.88
CA HIS A 29 -4.25 0.60 -20.75
C HIS A 29 -2.80 0.20 -21.06
N VAL A 30 -2.56 -0.41 -22.23
CA VAL A 30 -1.20 -0.82 -22.64
C VAL A 30 -0.29 0.39 -22.83
N ALA A 31 -0.76 1.48 -23.45
CA ALA A 31 0.02 2.71 -23.58
C ALA A 31 0.37 3.31 -22.21
N GLY A 32 -0.63 3.61 -21.38
CA GLY A 32 -0.41 4.30 -20.11
C GLY A 32 0.37 3.49 -19.06
N TYR A 33 0.18 2.17 -18.99
CA TYR A 33 0.86 1.34 -17.98
C TYR A 33 2.12 0.63 -18.47
N HIS A 34 2.27 0.39 -19.77
CA HIS A 34 3.41 -0.39 -20.28
C HIS A 34 4.34 0.39 -21.22
N VAL A 35 3.89 1.50 -21.81
CA VAL A 35 4.72 2.35 -22.67
C VAL A 35 5.18 3.59 -21.91
N ASP A 36 4.27 4.26 -21.21
CA ASP A 36 4.55 5.55 -20.55
C ASP A 36 5.19 5.40 -19.15
N ASN A 37 5.16 4.18 -18.58
CA ASN A 37 5.76 3.87 -17.29
C ASN A 37 6.90 2.85 -17.46
N PRO A 38 8.12 3.28 -17.86
CA PRO A 38 9.25 2.38 -17.95
C PRO A 38 9.58 1.82 -16.56
N ILE A 39 9.80 0.51 -16.49
CA ILE A 39 10.17 -0.14 -15.23
C ILE A 39 11.58 0.34 -14.86
N LYS A 40 11.66 1.14 -13.80
CA LYS A 40 12.92 1.60 -13.23
C LYS A 40 13.39 0.56 -12.22
N PHE A 41 14.57 0.02 -12.45
CA PHE A 41 15.24 -0.83 -11.46
C PHE A 41 16.42 -0.05 -10.87
N MET A 42 16.62 -0.20 -9.57
CA MET A 42 17.85 0.21 -8.90
C MET A 42 18.95 -0.76 -9.33
N CYS A 43 19.97 -0.24 -10.02
CA CYS A 43 21.12 -1.06 -10.39
C CYS A 43 22.13 -1.08 -9.24
N GLY A 44 22.23 -2.20 -8.53
CA GLY A 44 23.16 -2.37 -7.41
C GLY A 44 24.66 -2.22 -7.76
N TYR A 45 25.02 -2.12 -9.04
CA TYR A 45 26.38 -1.81 -9.51
C TYR A 45 26.71 -0.31 -9.45
N THR A 46 25.71 0.58 -9.59
CA THR A 46 25.94 2.04 -9.72
C THR A 46 25.17 2.88 -8.69
N ASP A 47 24.27 2.25 -7.94
CA ASP A 47 23.30 2.90 -7.06
C ASP A 47 22.46 4.00 -7.75
N ARG A 48 22.32 3.88 -9.09
CA ARG A 48 21.49 4.75 -9.92
C ARG A 48 20.26 3.99 -10.41
N GLN A 49 19.15 4.72 -10.56
CA GLN A 49 17.97 4.21 -11.25
C GLN A 49 18.29 4.03 -12.73
N VAL A 50 18.25 2.79 -13.21
CA VAL A 50 18.39 2.49 -14.63
C VAL A 50 16.99 2.32 -15.21
N THR A 51 16.73 3.07 -16.27
CA THR A 51 15.45 3.05 -16.98
C THR A 51 15.62 2.20 -18.22
N PHE A 52 15.00 1.02 -18.26
CA PHE A 52 15.05 0.18 -19.45
C PHE A 52 14.05 0.71 -20.47
N SER A 53 14.56 1.21 -21.60
CA SER A 53 13.73 1.59 -22.75
C SER A 53 13.37 0.34 -23.54
N ARG A 54 12.08 0.11 -23.76
CA ARG A 54 11.60 -1.09 -24.44
C ARG A 54 11.71 -0.90 -25.96
N ILE A 55 12.43 -1.79 -26.64
CA ILE A 55 12.45 -1.83 -28.11
C ILE A 55 11.23 -2.67 -28.55
N PRO A 56 10.36 -2.16 -29.44
CA PRO A 56 9.19 -2.89 -29.88
C PRO A 56 9.57 -3.93 -30.93
N THR A 57 10.10 -5.08 -30.50
CA THR A 57 10.25 -6.27 -31.33
C THR A 57 9.18 -7.30 -30.98
N LYS A 58 8.85 -8.21 -31.91
CA LYS A 58 7.81 -9.25 -31.73
C LYS A 58 8.13 -10.23 -30.59
N HIS A 59 9.34 -10.20 -30.04
CA HIS A 59 9.78 -10.98 -28.89
C HIS A 59 10.32 -10.02 -27.82
N MET A 60 9.93 -10.22 -26.56
CA MET A 60 10.24 -9.30 -25.46
C MET A 60 11.70 -9.42 -25.03
N ASP A 61 12.60 -8.76 -25.76
CA ASP A 61 14.03 -8.81 -25.46
C ASP A 61 14.43 -7.68 -24.51
N PHE A 62 15.05 -8.03 -23.39
CA PHE A 62 15.71 -7.12 -22.46
C PHE A 62 17.22 -7.18 -22.69
N VAL A 63 17.87 -6.04 -22.86
CA VAL A 63 19.33 -5.97 -23.09
C VAL A 63 20.03 -5.61 -21.79
N CYS A 64 20.96 -6.46 -21.32
CA CYS A 64 21.86 -6.15 -20.21
C CYS A 64 23.06 -5.34 -20.71
N TYR A 65 23.70 -4.54 -19.85
CA TYR A 65 24.89 -3.75 -20.19
C TYR A 65 26.08 -4.57 -20.71
N CYS A 66 26.11 -5.88 -20.46
CA CYS A 66 27.09 -6.81 -21.03
C CYS A 66 26.82 -7.15 -22.52
N GLY A 67 25.75 -6.62 -23.11
CA GLY A 67 25.36 -6.83 -24.50
C GLY A 67 24.45 -8.05 -24.75
N LEU A 68 24.11 -8.82 -23.71
CA LEU A 68 23.26 -10.01 -23.84
C LEU A 68 21.76 -9.65 -23.79
N THR A 69 21.00 -10.29 -24.66
CA THR A 69 19.54 -10.12 -24.78
C THR A 69 18.78 -11.30 -24.16
N PHE A 70 17.76 -11.02 -23.35
CA PHE A 70 16.97 -12.03 -22.65
C PHE A 70 15.48 -11.90 -22.95
N THR A 71 14.80 -13.02 -23.22
CA THR A 71 13.37 -13.06 -23.57
C THR A 71 12.44 -13.21 -22.35
N LEU A 72 12.97 -13.51 -21.17
CA LEU A 72 12.21 -13.83 -19.95
C LEU A 72 12.86 -13.21 -18.70
N ASN A 73 12.05 -12.65 -17.79
CA ASN A 73 12.53 -11.98 -16.58
C ASN A 73 13.26 -12.93 -15.60
N SER A 74 12.90 -14.22 -15.59
CA SER A 74 13.61 -15.25 -14.82
C SER A 74 15.04 -15.49 -15.32
N SER A 75 15.32 -15.22 -16.60
CA SER A 75 16.66 -15.28 -17.18
C SER A 75 17.49 -14.05 -16.82
N ILE A 76 16.85 -12.88 -16.66
CA ILE A 76 17.51 -11.65 -16.20
C ILE A 76 17.98 -11.79 -14.77
N HIS A 77 17.11 -12.25 -13.85
CA HIS A 77 17.51 -12.45 -12.45
C HIS A 77 18.66 -13.44 -12.31
N ARG A 78 18.63 -14.55 -13.07
CA ARG A 78 19.73 -15.52 -13.09
C ARG A 78 21.01 -14.91 -13.66
N HIS A 79 20.89 -14.14 -14.75
CA HIS A 79 22.02 -13.47 -15.35
C HIS A 79 22.63 -12.40 -14.43
N TYR A 80 21.84 -11.63 -13.70
CA TYR A 80 22.33 -10.70 -12.67
C TYR A 80 23.17 -11.42 -11.63
N HIS A 81 22.72 -12.60 -11.19
CA HIS A 81 23.45 -13.39 -10.20
C HIS A 81 24.78 -13.94 -10.76
N TYR A 82 24.80 -14.40 -12.01
CA TYR A 82 26.03 -14.86 -12.66
C TYR A 82 26.99 -13.73 -13.01
N CYS A 83 26.48 -12.57 -13.42
CA CYS A 83 27.29 -11.40 -13.76
C CYS A 83 27.92 -10.76 -12.51
N ALA A 84 27.22 -10.78 -11.37
CA ALA A 84 27.78 -10.37 -10.09
C ALA A 84 28.90 -11.30 -9.63
N VAL A 85 28.69 -12.63 -9.71
CA VAL A 85 29.71 -13.62 -9.34
C VAL A 85 30.95 -13.55 -10.25
N ALA A 86 30.76 -13.38 -11.56
CA ALA A 86 31.87 -13.22 -12.50
C ALA A 86 32.67 -11.93 -12.25
N ARG A 87 32.00 -10.83 -11.87
CA ARG A 87 32.66 -9.58 -11.46
C ARG A 87 33.47 -9.78 -10.20
N ASP A 88 32.89 -10.40 -9.17
CA ASP A 88 33.56 -10.60 -7.90
C ASP A 88 34.78 -11.52 -8.09
N ALA A 89 34.67 -12.55 -8.93
CA ALA A 89 35.82 -13.39 -9.32
C ALA A 89 36.91 -12.59 -10.07
N ALA A 90 36.55 -11.69 -10.98
CA ALA A 90 37.50 -10.84 -11.70
C ALA A 90 38.19 -9.82 -10.79
N LEU A 91 37.44 -9.17 -9.88
CA LEU A 91 38.00 -8.27 -8.88
C LEU A 91 38.92 -9.02 -7.90
N ASN A 92 38.56 -10.24 -7.53
CA ASN A 92 39.38 -11.08 -6.66
C ASN A 92 40.67 -11.53 -7.37
N ALA A 93 40.63 -11.81 -8.68
CA ALA A 93 41.82 -12.12 -9.47
C ALA A 93 42.77 -10.91 -9.65
N ILE A 94 42.23 -9.69 -9.66
CA ILE A 94 43.04 -8.46 -9.66
C ILE A 94 43.65 -8.22 -8.27
N ALA A 95 42.89 -8.47 -7.19
CA ALA A 95 43.36 -8.33 -5.81
C ALA A 95 44.40 -9.40 -5.41
N HIS A 96 44.32 -10.58 -6.02
CA HIS A 96 45.20 -11.71 -5.78
C HIS A 96 45.80 -12.24 -7.09
N PRO A 97 46.79 -11.52 -7.66
CA PRO A 97 47.48 -12.02 -8.84
C PRO A 97 48.16 -13.36 -8.49
N PRO A 98 48.08 -14.37 -9.37
CA PRO A 98 48.74 -15.64 -9.13
C PRO A 98 50.25 -15.41 -8.95
N PRO A 99 50.91 -16.17 -8.05
CA PRO A 99 52.33 -16.02 -7.81
C PRO A 99 53.11 -16.25 -9.12
N PRO A 100 54.12 -15.41 -9.41
CA PRO A 100 54.94 -15.56 -10.61
C PRO A 100 55.77 -16.84 -10.45
N GLY A 101 55.33 -17.94 -11.06
CA GLY A 101 56.04 -19.23 -10.95
C GLY A 101 55.26 -20.49 -11.27
N ALA A 102 53.93 -20.44 -11.44
CA ALA A 102 53.16 -21.59 -11.93
C ALA A 102 53.29 -21.77 -13.46
N GLY A 103 54.54 -21.81 -13.95
CA GLY A 103 54.89 -22.20 -15.31
C GLY A 103 55.03 -23.72 -15.35
N GLY A 104 54.40 -24.35 -16.35
CA GLY A 104 54.27 -25.78 -16.48
C GLY A 104 55.58 -26.57 -16.41
N ALA A 105 55.45 -27.78 -15.89
CA ALA A 105 56.40 -28.87 -16.04
C ALA A 105 56.63 -29.12 -17.54
N GLY A 106 57.76 -28.64 -18.04
CA GLY A 106 58.37 -29.09 -19.27
C GLY A 106 59.59 -29.93 -18.90
N ASP A 107 59.46 -31.24 -19.07
CA ASP A 107 60.57 -32.18 -18.95
C ASP A 107 61.68 -31.81 -19.95
N GLY A 108 62.85 -31.48 -19.42
CA GLY A 108 64.02 -31.06 -20.20
C GLY A 108 65.30 -31.45 -19.48
N ASN A 109 65.68 -32.72 -19.63
CA ASN A 109 66.98 -33.27 -19.27
C ASN A 109 68.11 -32.41 -19.86
N GLY A 110 68.88 -31.74 -19.02
CA GLY A 110 70.02 -30.91 -19.41
C GLY A 110 71.10 -30.93 -18.35
N VAL A 111 71.92 -31.98 -18.37
CA VAL A 111 73.16 -32.10 -17.61
C VAL A 111 74.12 -31.00 -18.07
N ILE A 112 74.44 -30.04 -17.19
CA ILE A 112 75.60 -29.15 -17.37
C ILE A 112 76.53 -29.37 -16.19
N VAL A 113 77.73 -29.82 -16.54
CA VAL A 113 78.86 -30.17 -15.69
C VAL A 113 79.82 -28.98 -15.61
N ALA A 114 80.39 -28.79 -14.41
CA ALA A 114 81.67 -28.13 -14.07
C ALA A 114 81.73 -26.59 -14.07
N PRO A 115 82.70 -25.95 -13.35
CA PRO A 115 83.92 -26.53 -12.78
C PRO A 115 84.23 -26.23 -11.29
N ALA A 116 85.18 -26.99 -10.77
CA ALA A 116 85.80 -26.85 -9.47
C ALA A 116 86.51 -25.50 -9.29
N PRO A 117 86.55 -24.94 -8.06
CA PRO A 117 87.32 -23.74 -7.76
C PRO A 117 88.82 -24.07 -7.62
N PRO A 118 89.73 -23.23 -8.14
CA PRO A 118 91.15 -23.38 -7.86
C PRO A 118 91.46 -22.95 -6.43
N SER A 119 92.11 -23.86 -5.70
CA SER A 119 92.99 -23.50 -4.59
C SER A 119 94.13 -22.64 -5.13
N THR A 120 94.44 -21.51 -4.53
CA THR A 120 95.52 -21.35 -3.53
C THR A 120 95.70 -19.88 -3.18
N ALA A 121 95.88 -19.65 -1.89
CA ALA A 121 96.80 -18.70 -1.26
C ALA A 121 97.32 -17.52 -2.12
N LEU A 122 96.99 -16.29 -1.70
CA LEU A 122 97.96 -15.22 -1.37
C LEU A 122 97.25 -13.87 -1.13
N VAL A 123 96.52 -13.69 -0.02
CA VAL A 123 96.24 -12.34 0.55
C VAL A 123 96.08 -12.47 2.06
N VAL A 124 97.19 -12.57 2.78
CA VAL A 124 97.25 -12.47 4.25
C VAL A 124 98.26 -11.38 4.58
N ALA A 125 97.83 -10.11 4.50
CA ALA A 125 98.50 -8.96 5.12
C ALA A 125 97.73 -7.62 5.06
N GLU A 126 96.46 -7.58 4.63
CA GLU A 126 95.63 -6.34 4.68
C GLU A 126 94.26 -6.55 5.37
N ARG A 127 94.06 -7.67 6.06
CA ARG A 127 92.77 -8.06 6.67
C ARG A 127 92.47 -7.44 8.05
N SER A 128 93.39 -6.66 8.62
CA SER A 128 93.25 -6.16 10.00
C SER A 128 92.64 -4.76 10.12
N VAL A 129 92.70 -3.92 9.08
CA VAL A 129 92.14 -2.55 9.12
C VAL A 129 90.74 -2.51 8.48
N GLY A 130 90.47 -3.37 7.49
CA GLY A 130 89.15 -3.52 6.88
C GLY A 130 88.08 -4.01 7.84
N SER A 131 88.39 -4.95 8.74
CA SER A 131 87.40 -5.54 9.66
C SER A 131 86.85 -4.53 10.69
N ILE A 132 87.68 -3.58 11.14
CA ILE A 132 87.27 -2.54 12.11
C ILE A 132 86.37 -1.48 11.44
N LEU A 133 86.64 -1.16 10.16
CA LEU A 133 85.80 -0.25 9.39
C LEU A 133 84.46 -0.89 9.00
N GLU A 134 84.46 -2.19 8.69
CA GLU A 134 83.22 -2.95 8.42
C GLU A 134 82.33 -3.04 9.66
N GLU A 135 82.88 -3.28 10.84
CA GLU A 135 82.10 -3.39 12.08
C GLU A 135 81.41 -2.07 12.45
N LYS A 136 82.13 -0.94 12.36
CA LYS A 136 81.53 0.40 12.56
C LYS A 136 80.47 0.74 11.50
N LEU A 137 80.66 0.31 10.26
CA LEU A 137 79.68 0.53 9.20
C LEU A 137 78.40 -0.30 9.44
N ILE A 138 78.54 -1.53 9.94
CA ILE A 138 77.42 -2.39 10.33
C ILE A 138 76.65 -1.77 11.50
N GLU A 139 77.33 -1.29 12.55
CA GLU A 139 76.69 -0.60 13.67
C GLU A 139 75.94 0.66 13.21
N GLN A 140 76.55 1.46 12.34
CA GLN A 140 75.91 2.66 11.79
C GLN A 140 74.69 2.31 10.93
N HIS A 141 74.76 1.24 10.12
CA HIS A 141 73.60 0.77 9.37
C HIS A 141 72.49 0.22 10.26
N GLN A 142 72.83 -0.49 11.34
CA GLN A 142 71.85 -1.04 12.26
C GLN A 142 71.13 0.07 13.03
N ALA A 143 71.86 1.07 13.53
CA ALA A 143 71.27 2.25 14.16
C ALA A 143 70.37 3.05 13.20
N PHE A 144 70.77 3.15 11.93
CA PHE A 144 69.94 3.77 10.89
C PHE A 144 68.65 2.97 10.64
N LEU A 145 68.74 1.65 10.54
CA LEU A 145 67.57 0.79 10.34
C LEU A 145 66.60 0.82 11.53
N GLU A 146 67.11 0.83 12.77
CA GLU A 146 66.27 0.97 13.96
C GLU A 146 65.55 2.33 14.00
N THR A 147 66.25 3.40 13.63
CA THR A 147 65.65 4.73 13.54
C THR A 147 64.60 4.80 12.44
N PHE A 148 64.90 4.28 11.25
CA PHE A 148 63.99 4.27 10.11
C PHE A 148 62.75 3.40 10.37
N THR A 149 62.92 2.19 10.91
CA THR A 149 61.81 1.29 11.27
C THR A 149 60.94 1.92 12.36
N GLY A 150 61.54 2.50 13.39
CA GLY A 150 60.81 3.22 14.44
C GLY A 150 60.01 4.43 13.92
N GLN A 151 60.58 5.22 13.01
CA GLN A 151 59.86 6.34 12.38
C GLN A 151 58.73 5.87 11.46
N SER A 152 58.98 4.82 10.66
CA SER A 152 57.96 4.24 9.78
C SER A 152 56.80 3.64 10.58
N ALA A 153 57.07 2.97 11.71
CA ALA A 153 56.03 2.42 12.59
C ALA A 153 55.14 3.52 13.18
N LYS A 154 55.74 4.63 13.66
CA LYS A 154 54.99 5.79 14.17
C LYS A 154 54.13 6.44 13.09
N LEU A 155 54.62 6.52 11.85
CA LEU A 155 53.85 7.06 10.73
C LEU A 155 52.66 6.17 10.39
N VAL A 156 52.86 4.84 10.33
CA VAL A 156 51.78 3.88 10.10
C VAL A 156 50.74 3.95 11.22
N GLU A 157 51.17 4.02 12.48
CA GLU A 157 50.26 4.16 13.62
C GLU A 157 49.46 5.48 13.57
N SER A 158 50.09 6.59 13.20
CA SER A 158 49.40 7.86 13.02
C SER A 158 48.38 7.81 11.88
N MET A 159 48.72 7.18 10.75
CA MET A 159 47.80 7.00 9.63
C MET A 159 46.62 6.09 10.00
N THR A 160 46.84 4.99 10.71
CA THR A 160 45.76 4.09 11.13
C THR A 160 44.84 4.75 12.15
N GLN A 161 45.38 5.51 13.11
CA GLN A 161 44.57 6.30 14.05
C GLN A 161 43.73 7.36 13.32
N SER A 162 44.29 8.02 12.31
CA SER A 162 43.54 8.99 11.50
C SER A 162 42.45 8.34 10.64
N GLN A 163 42.70 7.15 10.09
CA GLN A 163 41.69 6.40 9.34
C GLN A 163 40.56 5.90 10.26
N LEU A 164 40.90 5.41 11.44
CA LEU A 164 39.91 4.96 12.44
C LEU A 164 39.05 6.12 12.95
N SER A 165 39.64 7.29 13.21
CA SER A 165 38.87 8.46 13.63
C SER A 165 37.92 8.92 12.52
N PHE A 166 38.37 8.95 11.27
CA PHE A 166 37.53 9.26 10.12
C PHE A 166 36.37 8.28 9.96
N LEU A 167 36.62 6.97 10.05
CA LEU A 167 35.58 5.95 9.97
C LEU A 167 34.57 6.06 11.12
N ASN A 168 35.02 6.35 12.34
CA ASN A 168 34.13 6.55 13.49
C ASN A 168 33.24 7.79 13.30
N THR A 169 33.78 8.91 12.80
CA THR A 169 32.96 10.10 12.50
C THR A 169 31.96 9.84 11.36
N PHE A 170 32.40 9.14 10.31
CA PHE A 170 31.54 8.82 9.18
C PHE A 170 30.39 7.88 9.57
N THR A 171 30.69 6.82 10.32
CA THR A 171 29.67 5.87 10.81
C THR A 171 28.70 6.53 11.79
N ALA A 172 29.17 7.40 12.68
CA ALA A 172 28.30 8.17 13.57
C ALA A 172 27.35 9.09 12.78
N SER A 173 27.88 9.82 11.79
CA SER A 173 27.07 10.70 10.93
C SER A 173 26.00 9.92 10.16
N TYR A 174 26.35 8.76 9.60
CA TYR A 174 25.40 7.92 8.89
C TYR A 174 24.31 7.35 9.81
N ALA A 175 24.69 6.95 11.04
CA ALA A 175 23.74 6.48 12.04
C ALA A 175 22.75 7.59 12.44
N GLU A 176 23.23 8.82 12.66
CA GLU A 176 22.37 9.98 12.94
C GLU A 176 21.41 10.27 11.79
N GLN A 177 21.88 10.21 10.54
CA GLN A 177 21.05 10.41 9.35
C GLN A 177 19.98 9.31 9.21
N ALA A 178 20.34 8.06 9.47
CA ALA A 178 19.41 6.93 9.44
C ALA A 178 18.32 7.08 10.51
N VAL A 179 18.69 7.49 11.74
CA VAL A 179 17.73 7.75 12.82
C VAL A 179 16.82 8.94 12.48
N ALA A 180 17.38 10.02 11.93
CA ALA A 180 16.59 11.18 11.50
C ALA A 180 15.58 10.80 10.41
N HIS A 181 15.99 9.96 9.44
CA HIS A 181 15.10 9.46 8.40
C HIS A 181 13.98 8.57 8.99
N GLN A 182 14.30 7.66 9.90
CA GLN A 182 13.30 6.83 10.58
C GLN A 182 12.30 7.67 11.39
N ARG A 183 12.76 8.71 12.09
CA ARG A 183 11.88 9.65 12.80
C ARG A 183 10.94 10.37 11.84
N SER A 184 11.45 10.83 10.70
CA SER A 184 10.63 11.48 9.67
C SER A 184 9.55 10.54 9.12
N ILE A 185 9.88 9.27 8.84
CA ILE A 185 8.90 8.26 8.43
C ILE A 185 7.86 8.02 9.53
N ALA A 186 8.28 7.91 10.79
CA ALA A 186 7.37 7.70 11.92
C ALA A 186 6.42 8.88 12.11
N GLU A 187 6.89 10.11 11.95
CA GLU A 187 6.07 11.31 12.00
C GLU A 187 5.06 11.39 10.85
N HIS A 188 5.49 11.06 9.63
CA HIS A 188 4.58 11.00 8.49
C HIS A 188 3.48 9.94 8.69
N ASN A 189 3.83 8.76 9.21
CA ASN A 189 2.86 7.73 9.54
C ASN A 189 1.88 8.17 10.65
N ARG A 190 2.36 8.92 11.65
CA ARG A 190 1.50 9.49 12.71
C ARG A 190 0.47 10.45 12.12
N LEU A 191 0.89 11.35 11.23
CA LEU A 191 -0.01 12.29 10.56
C LEU A 191 -1.03 11.57 9.68
N ALA A 192 -0.62 10.57 8.91
CA ALA A 192 -1.53 9.77 8.08
C ALA A 192 -2.59 9.04 8.92
N LEU A 193 -2.23 8.53 10.11
CA LEU A 193 -3.18 7.93 11.04
C LEU A 193 -4.15 8.95 11.67
N GLU A 194 -3.67 10.17 11.94
CA GLU A 194 -4.52 11.27 12.43
C GLU A 194 -5.55 11.68 11.37
N GLU A 195 -5.14 11.83 10.10
CA GLU A 195 -6.06 12.11 8.99
C GLU A 195 -7.11 10.99 8.82
N GLN A 196 -6.69 9.72 8.88
CA GLN A 196 -7.63 8.58 8.83
C GLN A 196 -8.63 8.60 9.99
N ARG A 197 -8.19 8.98 11.19
CA ARG A 197 -9.07 9.10 12.35
C ARG A 197 -10.10 10.20 12.16
N THR A 198 -9.69 11.38 11.67
CA THR A 198 -10.61 12.48 11.39
C THR A 198 -11.64 12.08 10.33
N ALA A 199 -11.22 11.41 9.24
CA ALA A 199 -12.14 10.92 8.21
C ALA A 199 -13.17 9.92 8.77
N LEU A 200 -12.77 9.05 9.70
CA LEU A 200 -13.70 8.13 10.37
C LEU A 200 -14.67 8.85 11.32
N GLU A 201 -14.23 9.90 12.01
CA GLU A 201 -15.08 10.73 12.85
C GLU A 201 -16.13 11.48 12.02
N GLU A 202 -15.75 12.03 10.86
CA GLU A 202 -16.68 12.64 9.91
C GLU A 202 -17.71 11.65 9.36
N GLN A 203 -17.28 10.43 9.01
CA GLN A 203 -18.19 9.37 8.57
C GLN A 203 -19.19 8.98 9.65
N ARG A 204 -18.75 8.89 10.92
CA ARG A 204 -19.65 8.61 12.05
C ARG A 204 -20.69 9.70 12.22
N ALA A 205 -20.27 10.97 12.16
CA ALA A 205 -21.19 12.10 12.23
C ALA A 205 -22.23 12.07 11.08
N ALA A 206 -21.81 11.75 9.85
CA ALA A 206 -22.73 11.61 8.72
C ALA A 206 -23.76 10.49 8.93
N ILE A 207 -23.35 9.34 9.47
CA ILE A 207 -24.25 8.22 9.81
C ILE A 207 -25.24 8.63 10.90
N GLU A 208 -24.80 9.37 11.92
CA GLU A 208 -25.68 9.88 12.98
C GLU A 208 -26.73 10.86 12.43
N MET A 209 -26.34 11.77 11.54
CA MET A 209 -27.30 12.66 10.86
C MET A 209 -28.32 11.88 10.02
N GLN A 210 -27.88 10.84 9.29
CA GLN A 210 -28.80 9.99 8.54
C GLN A 210 -29.78 9.24 9.44
N ARG A 211 -29.31 8.71 10.59
CA ARG A 211 -30.18 8.07 11.58
C ARG A 211 -31.22 9.03 12.14
N ALA A 212 -30.81 10.26 12.47
CA ALA A 212 -31.74 11.29 12.93
C ALA A 212 -32.82 11.61 11.89
N ALA A 213 -32.44 11.74 10.62
CA ALA A 213 -33.40 11.98 9.53
C ALA A 213 -34.38 10.81 9.34
N VAL A 214 -33.92 9.57 9.45
CA VAL A 214 -34.80 8.38 9.39
C VAL A 214 -35.76 8.33 10.57
N GLU A 215 -35.31 8.66 11.78
CA GLU A 215 -36.20 8.69 12.94
C GLU A 215 -37.25 9.80 12.82
N GLU A 216 -36.88 10.97 12.31
CA GLU A 216 -37.84 12.05 12.01
C GLU A 216 -38.91 11.61 10.99
N GLN A 217 -38.49 10.93 9.92
CA GLN A 217 -39.43 10.35 8.94
C GLN A 217 -40.35 9.32 9.58
N ARG A 218 -39.85 8.50 10.50
CA ARG A 218 -40.64 7.50 11.22
C ARG A 218 -41.68 8.16 12.12
N VAL A 219 -41.30 9.21 12.85
CA VAL A 219 -42.22 10.00 13.68
C VAL A 219 -43.31 10.64 12.81
N PHE A 220 -42.93 11.23 11.67
CA PHE A 220 -43.88 11.80 10.72
C PHE A 220 -44.88 10.75 10.21
N TYR A 221 -44.39 9.58 9.80
CA TYR A 221 -45.22 8.50 9.31
C TYR A 221 -46.20 7.98 10.39
N ASN A 222 -45.72 7.78 11.61
CA ASN A 222 -46.56 7.36 12.73
C ASN A 222 -47.65 8.40 13.05
N ARG A 223 -47.30 9.70 13.03
CA ARG A 223 -48.30 10.77 13.18
C ARG A 223 -49.34 10.72 12.07
N HIS A 224 -48.92 10.54 10.83
CA HIS A 224 -49.83 10.44 9.69
C HIS A 224 -50.77 9.23 9.82
N GLN A 225 -50.27 8.06 10.22
CA GLN A 225 -51.11 6.89 10.48
C GLN A 225 -52.12 7.11 11.60
N ASN A 226 -51.71 7.74 12.70
CA ASN A 226 -52.61 8.07 13.81
C ASN A 226 -53.72 9.04 13.36
N ASN A 227 -53.36 10.09 12.63
CA ASN A 227 -54.33 11.05 12.07
C ASN A 227 -55.31 10.36 11.10
N GLN A 228 -54.83 9.42 10.27
CA GLN A 228 -55.72 8.65 9.39
C GLN A 228 -56.68 7.75 10.18
N ALA A 229 -56.21 7.11 11.25
CA ALA A 229 -57.06 6.29 12.11
C ALA A 229 -58.14 7.13 12.80
N GLU A 230 -57.79 8.34 13.25
CA GLU A 230 -58.72 9.30 13.85
C GLU A 230 -59.80 9.73 12.86
N ILE A 231 -59.41 10.14 11.64
CA ILE A 231 -60.36 10.51 10.57
C ILE A 231 -61.32 9.34 10.25
N MET A 232 -60.81 8.11 10.16
CA MET A 232 -61.64 6.93 9.90
C MET A 232 -62.61 6.64 11.06
N ALA A 233 -62.20 6.89 12.30
CA ALA A 233 -63.05 6.75 13.48
C ALA A 233 -64.17 7.80 13.51
N GLU A 234 -63.85 9.06 13.21
CA GLU A 234 -64.84 10.14 13.09
C GLU A 234 -65.86 9.85 11.98
N GLN A 235 -65.40 9.45 10.79
CA GLN A 235 -66.31 9.08 9.69
C GLN A 235 -67.25 7.92 10.06
N LYS A 236 -66.76 6.95 10.84
CA LYS A 236 -67.58 5.85 11.33
C LYS A 236 -68.65 6.35 12.31
N LEU A 237 -68.27 7.21 13.25
CA LEU A 237 -69.22 7.81 14.20
C LEU A 237 -70.31 8.60 13.48
N THR A 238 -69.94 9.48 12.55
CA THR A 238 -70.91 10.24 11.75
C THR A 238 -71.84 9.32 10.94
N ARG A 239 -71.31 8.24 10.35
CA ARG A 239 -72.13 7.24 9.64
C ARG A 239 -73.14 6.56 10.56
N ASP A 240 -72.72 6.21 11.77
CA ASP A 240 -73.58 5.55 12.75
C ASP A 240 -74.64 6.53 13.30
N GLU A 241 -74.30 7.79 13.52
CA GLU A 241 -75.26 8.86 13.86
C GLU A 241 -76.31 9.06 12.77
N VAL A 242 -75.90 9.14 11.49
CA VAL A 242 -76.84 9.23 10.36
C VAL A 242 -77.75 8.00 10.30
N ARG A 243 -77.22 6.79 10.54
CA ARG A 243 -78.02 5.57 10.60
C ARG A 243 -79.06 5.64 11.72
N ASN A 244 -78.66 6.09 12.91
CA ASN A 244 -79.55 6.24 14.06
C ASN A 244 -80.65 7.28 13.80
N LEU A 245 -80.31 8.43 13.22
CA LEU A 245 -81.28 9.46 12.82
C LEU A 245 -82.28 8.94 11.79
N MET A 246 -81.83 8.15 10.82
CA MET A 246 -82.72 7.52 9.83
C MET A 246 -83.65 6.47 10.45
N SER A 247 -83.16 5.71 11.45
CA SER A 247 -84.01 4.79 12.22
C SER A 247 -85.08 5.54 13.00
N LEU A 248 -84.70 6.57 13.76
CA LEU A 248 -85.62 7.41 14.51
C LEU A 248 -86.68 8.08 13.61
N LYS A 249 -86.27 8.55 12.42
CA LYS A 249 -87.20 9.13 11.44
C LYS A 249 -88.18 8.08 10.92
N ARG A 250 -87.73 6.84 10.68
CA ARG A 250 -88.59 5.72 10.27
C ARG A 250 -89.60 5.36 11.36
N ASP A 251 -89.13 5.23 12.60
CA ASP A 251 -89.98 4.90 13.76
C ASP A 251 -91.03 5.99 14.00
N ARG A 252 -90.64 7.27 13.89
CA ARG A 252 -91.57 8.41 13.98
C ARG A 252 -92.58 8.43 12.83
N SER A 253 -92.18 8.09 11.61
CA SER A 253 -93.11 8.03 10.47
C SER A 253 -94.13 6.91 10.68
N PHE A 254 -93.67 5.75 11.16
CA PHE A 254 -94.55 4.62 11.49
C PHE A 254 -95.56 4.97 12.59
N THR A 255 -95.14 5.64 13.67
CA THR A 255 -96.07 6.06 14.74
C THR A 255 -97.08 7.09 14.25
N LEU A 256 -96.67 8.04 13.39
CA LEU A 256 -97.58 9.00 12.77
C LEU A 256 -98.61 8.29 11.89
N GLU A 257 -98.22 7.35 11.02
CA GLU A 257 -99.14 6.57 10.18
C GLU A 257 -100.15 5.77 11.02
N VAL A 258 -99.69 5.14 12.11
CA VAL A 258 -100.57 4.40 13.03
C VAL A 258 -101.58 5.35 13.69
N SER A 259 -101.12 6.52 14.15
CA SER A 259 -101.99 7.53 14.77
C SER A 259 -103.02 8.09 13.77
N GLU A 260 -102.62 8.31 12.51
CA GLU A 260 -103.51 8.80 11.46
C GLU A 260 -104.59 7.77 11.10
N ARG A 261 -104.23 6.48 11.03
CA ARG A 261 -105.20 5.39 10.85
C ARG A 261 -106.18 5.28 12.02
N ALA A 262 -105.70 5.43 13.26
CA ALA A 262 -106.56 5.42 14.45
C ALA A 262 -107.57 6.58 14.43
N LEU A 263 -107.12 7.79 14.08
CA LEU A 263 -107.99 8.97 13.93
C LEU A 263 -109.02 8.80 12.80
N LYS A 264 -108.61 8.27 11.65
CA LYS A 264 -109.53 7.96 10.54
C LYS A 264 -110.57 6.91 10.94
N GLY A 265 -110.17 5.88 11.69
CA GLY A 265 -111.07 4.86 12.22
C GLY A 265 -112.18 5.42 13.10
N LEU A 266 -111.86 6.40 13.96
CA LEU A 266 -112.84 7.09 14.81
C LEU A 266 -113.84 7.95 14.01
N GLN A 267 -113.43 8.50 12.86
CA GLN A 267 -114.33 9.28 11.99
C GLN A 267 -115.27 8.42 11.15
N SER A 268 -114.90 7.17 10.89
CA SER A 268 -115.69 6.24 10.07
C SER A 268 -116.74 5.45 10.86
N ASP A 269 -116.82 5.60 12.19
CA ASP A 269 -117.81 4.90 13.00
C ASP A 269 -119.12 5.73 13.10
N PRO A 270 -120.21 5.38 12.38
CA PRO A 270 -121.40 6.22 12.26
C PRO A 270 -122.26 6.24 13.53
N SER A 271 -121.86 5.53 14.58
CA SER A 271 -122.64 5.38 15.81
C SER A 271 -122.61 6.61 16.74
N TYR A 272 -121.81 7.64 16.43
CA TYR A 272 -121.77 8.91 17.16
C TYR A 272 -122.42 10.04 16.34
N MET A 273 -123.64 9.82 15.83
CA MET A 273 -124.53 10.93 15.50
C MET A 273 -125.10 11.47 16.81
N VAL A 274 -124.48 12.54 17.30
CA VAL A 274 -124.96 13.34 18.44
C VAL A 274 -126.40 13.75 18.16
N SER A 275 -127.31 13.19 18.95
CA SER A 275 -128.70 13.65 19.00
C SER A 275 -128.67 15.14 19.39
N PRO A 276 -129.31 16.05 18.64
CA PRO A 276 -129.30 17.46 18.97
C PRO A 276 -129.99 17.65 20.32
N CYS A 277 -129.26 18.12 21.32
CA CYS A 277 -129.84 18.64 22.55
C CYS A 277 -130.73 19.83 22.16
N GLN A 278 -132.03 19.69 22.40
CA GLN A 278 -132.95 20.81 22.36
C GLN A 278 -132.56 21.79 23.47
N ASP A 279 -132.30 23.02 23.08
CA ASP A 279 -132.17 24.15 23.99
C ASP A 279 -133.53 24.38 24.66
N ASP A 280 -133.63 24.05 25.95
CA ASP A 280 -134.71 24.55 26.80
C ASP A 280 -134.38 26.02 27.15
N GLU A 281 -134.95 26.92 26.34
CA GLU A 281 -135.25 28.28 26.76
C GLU A 281 -136.41 28.26 27.79
N ASP A 282 -136.30 29.17 28.75
CA ASP A 282 -137.37 29.78 29.56
C ASP A 282 -137.75 29.22 30.94
N MET A 283 -137.58 30.15 31.90
CA MET A 283 -138.31 30.42 33.16
C MET A 283 -138.01 29.64 34.44
#